data_AF-A0A1L3GQ45-F1
#
_entry.id   AF-A0A1L3GQ45-F1
#
_cell.length_a   1.000
_cell.length_b   1.000
_cell.length_c   1.000
_cell.angle_alpha   90.00
_cell.angle_beta   90.00
_cell.angle_gamma   90.00
#
_symmetry.space_group_name_H-M   'P 1'
#
loop_
_entity.id
_entity.type
_entity.pdbx_description
1 polymer ?
#
loop_
_entity_poly.entity_id
_entity_poly.type
_entity_poly.pdbx_seq_one_letter_code
_entity_poly.pdbx_strand_id
1 'polypeptide(L)'
;MPDKNFNFPLGISPWVSEREKSRRLCEGFNFSLLEQSTDSYRFTAMADPGRIENLFRSFASVLKEEAFFILEFYREEQSSTTDEQPTPTLYYSPYLPTEEILTTIAPYLPRLIHDGFVGFGLANNHNGMELFYSEEKLLTCFTENHIRIADLFHGQGLSFSPELLLTSDLGHDHLSLLCHPRHLLPAPLNQLPDSELDYLCFCEELADLLDMYPVDEGLSFFLSRREQESIKKCLKQHPEFACFAEEDFGELLLSWHDFVQECETGFDGDLDEYHQCLKLRDIIQYVIEGVASALHDKLADIVAEPDNRFRNSLSDCRKRLDPPNNISLRADRFWYRGMVLKQGTYLRRDLIRSGWYNP
;
A
#
# COMPACT_ATOMS: atom_id res chain seq x y z
N MET A 1 -2.92 -23.91 35.25
CA MET A 1 -3.84 -23.87 34.08
C MET A 1 -3.17 -24.68 33.00
N PRO A 2 -3.87 -25.50 32.20
CA PRO A 2 -3.21 -26.23 31.13
C PRO A 2 -2.55 -25.22 30.19
N ASP A 3 -1.27 -25.44 29.87
CA ASP A 3 -0.48 -24.65 28.93
C ASP A 3 -1.24 -24.56 27.60
N LYS A 4 -2.00 -23.47 27.41
CA LYS A 4 -2.53 -23.16 26.09
C LYS A 4 -1.36 -22.59 25.30
N ASN A 5 -0.71 -23.47 24.54
CA ASN A 5 0.15 -23.02 23.45
C ASN A 5 -0.64 -22.05 22.57
N PHE A 6 0.00 -20.98 22.13
CA PHE A 6 -0.55 -20.08 21.13
C PHE A 6 -0.95 -20.89 19.89
N ASN A 7 -2.12 -20.61 19.35
CA ASN A 7 -2.63 -21.28 18.16
C ASN A 7 -2.16 -20.51 16.92
N PHE A 8 -1.14 -21.04 16.25
CA PHE A 8 -0.62 -20.42 15.05
C PHE A 8 -1.59 -20.61 13.88
N PRO A 9 -1.70 -19.63 12.97
CA PRO A 9 -2.25 -19.88 11.64
C PRO A 9 -1.46 -20.99 10.94
N LEU A 10 -2.12 -21.75 10.07
CA LEU A 10 -1.53 -22.94 9.43
C LEU A 10 -0.26 -22.63 8.64
N GLY A 11 -0.17 -21.43 8.09
CA GLY A 11 0.95 -20.95 7.31
C GLY A 11 2.19 -20.61 8.12
N ILE A 12 2.14 -20.64 9.45
CA ILE A 12 3.29 -20.37 10.31
C ILE A 12 3.72 -21.63 11.03
N SER A 13 4.95 -22.07 10.77
CA SER A 13 5.56 -23.23 11.41
C SER A 13 6.83 -22.84 12.17
N PRO A 14 6.77 -22.56 13.48
CA PRO A 14 7.94 -22.24 14.28
C PRO A 14 8.97 -23.36 14.26
N TRP A 15 10.25 -23.01 14.13
CA TRP A 15 11.32 -23.99 14.16
C TRP A 15 11.35 -24.73 15.49
N VAL A 16 11.88 -25.96 15.46
CA VAL A 16 11.99 -26.79 16.67
C VAL A 16 12.82 -26.11 17.77
N SER A 17 13.82 -25.31 17.38
CA SER A 17 14.67 -24.52 18.29
C SER A 17 13.91 -23.42 19.04
N GLU A 18 12.77 -22.94 18.52
CA GLU A 18 12.02 -21.83 19.08
C GLU A 18 10.89 -22.27 20.01
N ARG A 19 10.63 -23.59 20.16
CA ARG A 19 9.51 -24.14 20.95
C ARG A 19 9.39 -23.57 22.37
N GLU A 20 10.50 -23.39 23.08
CA GLU A 20 10.48 -22.81 24.44
C GLU A 20 10.05 -21.34 24.42
N LYS A 21 10.47 -20.56 23.42
CA LYS A 21 10.02 -19.17 23.25
C LYS A 21 8.57 -19.11 22.78
N SER A 22 8.15 -20.00 21.87
CA SER A 22 6.76 -20.06 21.38
C SER A 22 5.74 -20.30 22.49
N ARG A 23 6.11 -20.98 23.58
CA ARG A 23 5.24 -21.16 24.77
C ARG A 23 4.94 -19.85 25.51
N ARG A 24 5.76 -18.82 25.31
CA ARG A 24 5.55 -17.48 25.90
C ARG A 24 4.69 -16.58 25.03
N LEU A 25 4.37 -16.99 23.79
CA LEU A 25 3.47 -16.23 22.94
C LEU A 25 2.08 -16.16 23.58
N CYS A 26 1.53 -14.96 23.56
CA CYS A 26 0.19 -14.68 24.00
C CYS A 26 -0.46 -13.67 23.05
N GLU A 27 -1.78 -13.68 23.04
CA GLU A 27 -2.53 -12.65 22.34
C GLU A 27 -2.39 -11.31 23.08
N GLY A 28 -2.31 -10.22 22.35
CA GLY A 28 -2.15 -8.89 22.90
C GLY A 28 -1.80 -7.87 21.83
N PHE A 29 -1.60 -6.62 22.24
CA PHE A 29 -1.12 -5.58 21.36
C PHE A 29 -0.12 -4.66 22.07
N ASN A 30 0.76 -4.04 21.30
CA ASN A 30 1.53 -2.88 21.71
C ASN A 30 1.29 -1.75 20.70
N PHE A 31 1.77 -0.55 21.03
CA PHE A 31 1.79 0.55 20.08
C PHE A 31 2.89 1.54 20.40
N SER A 32 3.29 2.30 19.39
CA SER A 32 4.30 3.35 19.47
C SER A 32 3.93 4.50 18.55
N LEU A 33 4.55 5.66 18.73
CA LEU A 33 4.42 6.75 17.76
C LEU A 33 5.06 6.31 16.43
N LEU A 34 4.38 6.58 15.32
CA LEU A 34 4.90 6.28 13.99
C LEU A 34 6.14 7.14 13.72
N GLU A 35 7.18 6.52 13.13
CA GLU A 35 8.40 7.23 12.77
C GLU A 35 8.08 8.41 11.85
N GLN A 36 8.77 9.53 12.05
CA GLN A 36 8.57 10.78 11.30
C GLN A 36 7.16 11.39 11.42
N SER A 37 6.31 10.90 12.33
CA SER A 37 5.02 11.48 12.65
C SER A 37 5.01 12.09 14.07
N THR A 38 4.15 13.10 14.28
CA THR A 38 3.96 13.73 15.60
C THR A 38 2.66 13.31 16.29
N ASP A 39 1.76 12.65 15.56
CA ASP A 39 0.39 12.39 15.99
C ASP A 39 -0.20 11.08 15.45
N SER A 40 0.56 10.34 14.64
CA SER A 40 0.16 9.02 14.17
C SER A 40 0.86 7.92 14.95
N TYR A 41 0.18 6.81 15.15
CA TYR A 41 0.61 5.69 15.96
C TYR A 41 0.61 4.42 15.12
N ARG A 42 1.62 3.57 15.34
CA ARG A 42 1.67 2.20 14.84
C ARG A 42 1.33 1.25 15.99
N PHE A 43 0.25 0.49 15.82
CA PHE A 43 -0.09 -0.64 16.65
C PHE A 43 0.43 -1.93 16.03
N THR A 44 0.88 -2.85 16.87
CA THR A 44 1.19 -4.23 16.47
C THR A 44 0.45 -5.16 17.41
N ALA A 45 -0.32 -6.09 16.84
CA ALA A 45 -1.18 -6.99 17.59
C ALA A 45 -1.02 -8.45 17.13
N MET A 46 -1.04 -9.33 18.12
CA MET A 46 -1.06 -10.79 18.00
C MET A 46 -2.42 -11.29 18.45
N ALA A 47 -3.08 -12.09 17.62
CA ALA A 47 -4.37 -12.68 17.92
C ALA A 47 -4.46 -14.10 17.34
N ASP A 48 -5.28 -14.95 17.98
CA ASP A 48 -5.63 -16.27 17.47
C ASP A 48 -6.30 -16.14 16.08
N PRO A 49 -6.00 -17.03 15.11
CA PRO A 49 -6.59 -16.99 13.77
C PRO A 49 -8.12 -16.95 13.77
N GLY A 50 -8.76 -17.63 14.73
CA GLY A 50 -10.22 -17.63 14.89
C GLY A 50 -10.82 -16.28 15.31
N ARG A 51 -10.00 -15.30 15.67
CA ARG A 51 -10.43 -13.94 16.04
C ARG A 51 -10.17 -12.90 14.95
N ILE A 52 -9.35 -13.22 13.95
CA ILE A 52 -8.91 -12.27 12.92
C ILE A 52 -10.10 -11.73 12.14
N GLU A 53 -11.05 -12.58 11.73
CA GLU A 53 -12.26 -12.12 11.03
C GLU A 53 -13.05 -11.09 11.85
N ASN A 54 -13.26 -11.33 13.15
CA ASN A 54 -14.01 -10.42 14.02
C ASN A 54 -13.25 -9.10 14.25
N LEU A 55 -11.93 -9.16 14.42
CA LEU A 55 -11.07 -7.98 14.51
C LEU A 55 -11.15 -7.14 13.24
N PHE A 56 -11.05 -7.79 12.08
CA PHE A 56 -11.13 -7.16 10.77
C PHE A 56 -12.48 -6.48 10.54
N ARG A 57 -13.59 -7.18 10.80
CA ARG A 57 -14.96 -6.62 10.73
C ARG A 57 -15.17 -5.46 11.71
N SER A 58 -14.62 -5.58 12.93
CA SER A 58 -14.70 -4.50 13.93
C SER A 58 -13.95 -3.26 13.47
N PHE A 59 -12.78 -3.43 12.85
CA PHE A 59 -12.02 -2.32 12.28
C PHE A 59 -12.73 -1.71 11.07
N ALA A 60 -13.31 -2.52 10.19
CA ALA A 60 -14.09 -2.06 9.06
C ALA A 60 -15.28 -1.16 9.49
N SER A 61 -15.95 -1.52 10.59
CA SER A 61 -17.02 -0.69 11.19
C SER A 61 -16.52 0.68 11.69
N VAL A 62 -15.21 0.82 11.94
CA VAL A 62 -14.57 2.05 12.38
C VAL A 62 -14.30 3.00 11.22
N LEU A 63 -13.92 2.48 10.04
CA LEU A 63 -13.69 3.25 8.82
C LEU A 63 -14.98 3.93 8.32
N LYS A 64 -16.07 3.16 8.23
CA LYS A 64 -17.36 3.58 7.64
C LYS A 64 -17.28 3.88 6.14
N GLU A 65 -18.44 3.76 5.49
CA GLU A 65 -18.73 4.18 4.10
C GLU A 65 -17.86 3.47 3.06
N GLU A 66 -16.62 3.92 2.87
CA GLU A 66 -15.71 3.46 1.83
C GLU A 66 -14.32 3.12 2.37
N ALA A 67 -13.62 2.22 1.69
CA ALA A 67 -12.24 1.84 1.96
C ALA A 67 -11.63 1.28 0.67
N PHE A 68 -10.31 1.11 0.64
CA PHE A 68 -9.68 0.21 -0.31
C PHE A 68 -9.17 -1.04 0.42
N PHE A 69 -9.22 -2.16 -0.29
CA PHE A 69 -8.69 -3.43 0.16
C PHE A 69 -7.22 -3.54 -0.24
N ILE A 70 -6.41 -4.08 0.67
CA ILE A 70 -5.00 -4.37 0.43
C ILE A 70 -4.84 -5.88 0.34
N LEU A 71 -4.12 -6.36 -0.66
CA LEU A 71 -3.75 -7.76 -0.81
C LEU A 71 -2.26 -7.84 -1.13
N GLU A 72 -1.55 -8.74 -0.48
CA GLU A 72 -0.11 -8.95 -0.63
C GLU A 72 0.13 -10.44 -0.88
N PHE A 73 0.80 -10.79 -1.98
CA PHE A 73 1.19 -12.16 -2.26
C PHE A 73 2.31 -12.24 -3.31
N TYR A 74 3.03 -13.36 -3.36
CA TYR A 74 4.09 -13.61 -4.32
C TYR A 74 3.50 -14.07 -5.66
N ARG A 75 3.78 -13.40 -6.79
CA ARG A 75 3.26 -13.83 -8.11
C ARG A 75 4.10 -14.89 -8.82
N GLU A 76 5.40 -14.92 -8.57
CA GLU A 76 6.33 -15.71 -9.38
C GLU A 76 6.90 -16.90 -8.60
N GLU A 77 6.78 -18.11 -9.16
CA GLU A 77 7.77 -19.18 -8.90
C GLU A 77 9.05 -18.81 -9.67
N GLN A 78 9.99 -18.10 -9.05
CA GLN A 78 11.14 -17.60 -9.81
C GLN A 78 12.13 -18.69 -10.23
N SER A 79 12.47 -18.66 -11.52
CA SER A 79 13.64 -19.29 -12.11
C SER A 79 14.93 -18.71 -11.52
N SER A 80 15.72 -19.58 -10.90
CA SER A 80 16.99 -19.38 -10.15
C SER A 80 18.12 -18.59 -10.84
N THR A 81 17.89 -17.39 -11.38
CA THR A 81 18.92 -16.65 -12.13
C THR A 81 19.38 -15.34 -11.48
N THR A 82 18.71 -14.87 -10.43
CA THR A 82 19.10 -13.69 -9.65
C THR A 82 19.15 -14.06 -8.16
N ASP A 83 20.22 -13.65 -7.46
CA ASP A 83 20.44 -13.83 -6.01
C ASP A 83 19.52 -12.94 -5.14
N GLU A 84 18.51 -12.29 -5.75
CA GLU A 84 17.56 -11.43 -5.04
C GLU A 84 16.47 -12.30 -4.41
N GLN A 85 16.20 -12.08 -3.12
CA GLN A 85 15.09 -12.77 -2.46
C GLN A 85 13.78 -12.31 -3.11
N PRO A 86 12.85 -13.23 -3.41
CA PRO A 86 11.57 -12.85 -3.96
C PRO A 86 10.86 -11.93 -2.96
N THR A 87 10.26 -10.86 -3.47
CA THR A 87 9.42 -9.96 -2.68
C THR A 87 7.96 -10.14 -3.09
N PRO A 88 7.02 -10.02 -2.14
CA PRO A 88 5.60 -10.10 -2.46
C PRO A 88 5.17 -8.86 -3.26
N THR A 89 4.16 -9.02 -4.11
CA THR A 89 3.52 -7.91 -4.80
C THR A 89 2.34 -7.40 -3.97
N LEU A 90 2.27 -6.09 -3.74
CA LEU A 90 1.14 -5.42 -3.13
C LEU A 90 0.10 -5.04 -4.18
N TYR A 91 -1.17 -5.16 -3.82
CA TYR A 91 -2.32 -4.83 -4.64
C TYR A 91 -3.30 -3.99 -3.86
N TYR A 92 -3.79 -2.91 -4.47
CA TYR A 92 -4.88 -2.10 -3.93
C TYR A 92 -6.12 -2.23 -4.81
N SER A 93 -7.29 -2.36 -4.20
CA SER A 93 -8.55 -2.10 -4.89
C SER A 93 -8.74 -0.58 -5.06
N PRO A 94 -9.63 -0.12 -5.96
CA PRO A 94 -10.19 1.22 -5.84
C PRO A 94 -10.92 1.39 -4.50
N TYR A 95 -11.29 2.64 -4.18
CA TYR A 95 -12.23 2.90 -3.10
C TYR A 95 -13.59 2.28 -3.42
N LEU A 96 -14.02 1.37 -2.56
CA LEU A 96 -15.29 0.65 -2.65
C LEU A 96 -16.06 0.80 -1.35
N PRO A 97 -17.40 0.67 -1.36
CA PRO A 97 -18.19 0.56 -0.15
C PRO A 97 -17.60 -0.52 0.78
N THR A 98 -17.35 -0.20 2.05
CA THR A 98 -16.70 -1.14 2.99
C THR A 98 -17.46 -2.47 3.07
N GLU A 99 -18.79 -2.44 3.05
CA GLU A 99 -19.63 -3.64 3.08
C GLU A 99 -19.52 -4.49 1.80
N GLU A 100 -19.26 -3.86 0.65
CA GLU A 100 -19.03 -4.57 -0.61
C GLU A 100 -17.74 -5.39 -0.52
N ILE A 101 -16.64 -4.76 -0.08
CA ILE A 101 -15.37 -5.46 0.16
C ILE A 101 -15.58 -6.63 1.13
N LEU A 102 -16.19 -6.37 2.30
CA LEU A 102 -16.42 -7.39 3.33
C LEU A 102 -17.26 -8.57 2.81
N THR A 103 -18.21 -8.32 1.92
CA THR A 103 -19.06 -9.35 1.31
C THR A 103 -18.27 -10.17 0.30
N THR A 104 -17.49 -9.51 -0.56
CA THR A 104 -16.66 -10.16 -1.59
C THR A 104 -15.59 -11.05 -0.99
N ILE A 105 -14.87 -10.59 0.05
CA ILE A 105 -13.77 -11.35 0.65
C ILE A 105 -14.23 -12.44 1.63
N ALA A 106 -15.48 -12.40 2.12
CA ALA A 106 -15.95 -13.31 3.17
C ALA A 106 -15.70 -14.80 2.86
N PRO A 107 -15.92 -15.32 1.63
CA PRO A 107 -15.61 -16.70 1.28
C PRO A 107 -14.10 -17.03 1.33
N TYR A 108 -13.25 -16.01 1.16
CA TYR A 108 -11.79 -16.15 1.09
C TYR A 108 -11.10 -15.96 2.44
N LEU A 109 -11.75 -15.32 3.41
CA LEU A 109 -11.17 -15.03 4.73
C LEU A 109 -10.48 -16.23 5.40
N PRO A 110 -11.04 -17.46 5.41
CA PRO A 110 -10.33 -18.60 5.99
C PRO A 110 -8.98 -18.89 5.32
N ARG A 111 -8.88 -18.66 4.00
CA ARG A 111 -7.65 -18.85 3.23
C ARG A 111 -6.66 -17.74 3.51
N LEU A 112 -7.12 -16.48 3.42
CA LEU A 112 -6.32 -15.28 3.71
C LEU A 112 -5.70 -15.30 5.12
N ILE A 113 -6.47 -15.74 6.12
CA ILE A 113 -6.02 -15.82 7.52
C ILE A 113 -4.94 -16.90 7.69
N HIS A 114 -5.08 -18.03 6.98
CA HIS A 114 -4.28 -19.21 7.27
C HIS A 114 -3.10 -19.45 6.32
N ASP A 115 -3.11 -18.97 5.07
CA ASP A 115 -2.01 -19.22 4.13
C ASP A 115 -0.77 -18.40 4.49
N GLY A 116 0.43 -19.00 4.47
CA GLY A 116 1.67 -18.35 4.89
C GLY A 116 2.18 -17.26 3.95
N PHE A 117 1.74 -17.23 2.69
CA PHE A 117 2.29 -16.34 1.66
C PHE A 117 1.38 -15.15 1.33
N VAL A 118 0.39 -14.90 2.18
CA VAL A 118 -0.64 -13.89 1.93
C VAL A 118 -0.73 -12.90 3.08
N GLY A 119 -0.67 -11.63 2.74
CA GLY A 119 -1.08 -10.51 3.57
C GLY A 119 -2.35 -9.86 3.04
N PHE A 120 -3.16 -9.27 3.93
CA PHE A 120 -4.36 -8.54 3.51
C PHE A 120 -4.76 -7.46 4.51
N GLY A 121 -5.45 -6.42 4.04
CA GLY A 121 -5.80 -5.27 4.86
C GLY A 121 -6.98 -4.46 4.36
N LEU A 122 -7.35 -3.46 5.16
CA LEU A 122 -8.28 -2.42 4.81
C LEU A 122 -7.69 -1.07 5.20
N ALA A 123 -7.82 -0.10 4.32
CA ALA A 123 -7.38 1.25 4.57
C ALA A 123 -8.36 2.29 4.03
N ASN A 124 -8.30 3.47 4.64
CA ASN A 124 -8.96 4.66 4.14
C ASN A 124 -8.05 5.84 4.49
N ASN A 125 -7.47 6.45 3.46
CA ASN A 125 -6.55 7.56 3.64
C ASN A 125 -7.29 8.77 4.22
N HIS A 126 -8.51 9.08 3.78
CA HIS A 126 -9.29 10.20 4.34
C HIS A 126 -9.50 10.12 5.86
N ASN A 127 -9.59 8.91 6.39
CA ASN A 127 -9.68 8.66 7.83
C ASN A 127 -8.33 8.60 8.54
N GLY A 128 -7.22 8.49 7.79
CA GLY A 128 -5.89 8.25 8.31
C GLY A 128 -5.83 6.94 9.08
N MET A 129 -6.40 5.87 8.51
CA MET A 129 -6.52 4.56 9.17
C MET A 129 -6.22 3.42 8.21
N GLU A 130 -5.39 2.50 8.67
CA GLU A 130 -5.04 1.28 7.95
C GLU A 130 -4.92 0.13 8.95
N LEU A 131 -5.44 -1.05 8.61
CA LEU A 131 -5.21 -2.30 9.30
C LEU A 131 -4.72 -3.32 8.28
N PHE A 132 -3.59 -3.94 8.55
CA PHE A 132 -2.96 -4.93 7.69
C PHE A 132 -2.60 -6.19 8.49
N TYR A 133 -2.98 -7.35 7.98
CA TYR A 133 -2.58 -8.66 8.48
C TYR A 133 -1.52 -9.24 7.54
N SER A 134 -0.28 -9.23 7.98
CA SER A 134 0.89 -9.60 7.16
C SER A 134 1.06 -11.10 6.94
N GLU A 135 1.97 -11.48 6.04
CA GLU A 135 2.46 -12.87 5.89
C GLU A 135 2.99 -13.45 7.21
N GLU A 136 3.62 -12.60 8.03
CA GLU A 136 4.08 -12.90 9.40
C GLU A 136 2.94 -13.16 10.39
N LYS A 137 1.68 -13.01 9.96
CA LYS A 137 0.47 -13.21 10.76
C LYS A 137 0.36 -12.27 11.95
N LEU A 138 0.85 -11.05 11.74
CA LEU A 138 0.74 -9.92 12.65
C LEU A 138 -0.26 -8.91 12.11
N LEU A 139 -1.13 -8.41 12.99
CA LEU A 139 -1.96 -7.24 12.71
C LEU A 139 -1.15 -5.98 12.98
N THR A 140 -0.94 -5.16 11.96
CA THR A 140 -0.41 -3.81 12.08
C THR A 140 -1.53 -2.81 11.83
N CYS A 141 -1.65 -1.78 12.66
CA CYS A 141 -2.62 -0.71 12.44
C CYS A 141 -1.98 0.67 12.55
N PHE A 142 -2.20 1.51 11.55
CA PHE A 142 -1.79 2.91 11.54
C PHE A 142 -3.01 3.79 11.82
N THR A 143 -2.89 4.73 12.75
CA THR A 143 -3.99 5.65 13.09
C THR A 143 -3.51 6.93 13.78
N GLU A 144 -4.23 8.03 13.61
CA GLU A 144 -4.12 9.21 14.49
C GLU A 144 -4.89 9.05 15.82
N ASN A 145 -5.85 8.13 15.88
CA ASN A 145 -6.74 7.95 17.03
C ASN A 145 -6.40 6.66 17.80
N HIS A 146 -5.25 6.67 18.46
CA HIS A 146 -4.77 5.55 19.25
C HIS A 146 -5.76 5.12 20.36
N ILE A 147 -6.53 6.05 20.93
CA ILE A 147 -7.54 5.71 21.96
C ILE A 147 -8.63 4.82 21.36
N ARG A 148 -9.13 5.14 20.17
CA ARG A 148 -10.19 4.37 19.50
C ARG A 148 -9.72 2.96 19.13
N ILE A 149 -8.49 2.81 18.64
CA ILE A 149 -7.93 1.49 18.31
C ILE A 149 -7.61 0.68 19.57
N ALA A 150 -7.06 1.32 20.61
CA ALA A 150 -6.85 0.65 21.89
C ALA A 150 -8.17 0.17 22.51
N ASP A 151 -9.23 0.98 22.43
CA ASP A 151 -10.58 0.59 22.89
C ASP A 151 -11.14 -0.57 22.06
N LEU A 152 -10.98 -0.54 20.73
CA LEU A 152 -11.37 -1.65 19.85
C LEU A 152 -10.66 -2.95 20.23
N PHE A 153 -9.33 -2.92 20.38
CA PHE A 153 -8.55 -4.10 20.75
C PHE A 153 -8.91 -4.63 22.14
N HIS A 154 -9.07 -3.75 23.14
CA HIS A 154 -9.56 -4.16 24.45
C HIS A 154 -10.98 -4.75 24.38
N GLY A 155 -11.88 -4.14 23.61
CA GLY A 155 -13.25 -4.62 23.40
C GLY A 155 -13.30 -5.98 22.71
N GLN A 156 -12.30 -6.29 21.87
CA GLN A 156 -12.14 -7.61 21.28
C GLN A 156 -11.47 -8.60 22.25
N GLY A 157 -10.89 -8.16 23.36
CA GLY A 157 -10.23 -8.99 24.38
C GLY A 157 -8.72 -9.13 24.21
N LEU A 158 -8.07 -8.23 23.46
CA LEU A 158 -6.61 -8.14 23.39
C LEU A 158 -6.12 -7.19 24.49
N SER A 159 -5.12 -7.62 25.27
CA SER A 159 -4.54 -6.82 26.34
C SER A 159 -3.30 -6.07 25.85
N PHE A 160 -3.10 -4.84 26.33
CA PHE A 160 -1.85 -4.13 26.08
C PHE A 160 -0.66 -4.84 26.76
N SER A 161 0.41 -5.08 26.00
CA SER A 161 1.65 -5.67 26.49
C SER A 161 2.86 -4.98 25.84
N PRO A 162 3.64 -4.16 26.55
CA PRO A 162 4.79 -3.46 25.96
C PRO A 162 5.91 -4.41 25.53
N GLU A 163 6.01 -5.58 26.16
CA GLU A 163 6.97 -6.65 25.84
C GLU A 163 6.29 -7.80 25.09
N LEU A 164 5.28 -7.49 24.26
CA LEU A 164 4.61 -8.49 23.42
C LEU A 164 5.62 -9.20 22.52
N LEU A 165 5.68 -10.53 22.65
CA LEU A 165 6.45 -11.39 21.76
C LEU A 165 5.64 -11.65 20.49
N LEU A 166 6.25 -11.46 19.34
CA LEU A 166 5.63 -11.59 18.01
C LEU A 166 6.05 -12.90 17.33
N THR A 167 5.32 -13.32 16.31
CA THR A 167 5.73 -14.41 15.40
C THR A 167 7.06 -14.09 14.71
N SER A 168 7.24 -12.83 14.29
CA SER A 168 8.47 -12.34 13.65
C SER A 168 9.69 -12.32 14.57
N ASP A 169 9.51 -12.44 15.89
CA ASP A 169 10.61 -12.60 16.86
C ASP A 169 11.14 -14.05 16.93
N LEU A 170 10.48 -14.98 16.24
CA LEU A 170 10.82 -16.40 16.21
C LEU A 170 11.29 -16.81 14.82
N GLY A 171 12.31 -17.67 14.75
CA GLY A 171 12.58 -18.41 13.52
C GLY A 171 11.42 -19.36 13.19
N HIS A 172 10.84 -19.20 12.01
CA HIS A 172 9.70 -19.99 11.54
C HIS A 172 9.70 -20.08 10.01
N ASP A 173 8.98 -21.08 9.48
CA ASP A 173 8.76 -21.25 8.06
C ASP A 173 7.36 -20.75 7.68
N HIS A 174 7.24 -20.16 6.49
CA HIS A 174 5.97 -19.83 5.85
C HIS A 174 5.53 -21.01 4.99
N LEU A 175 4.27 -21.45 5.13
CA LEU A 175 3.72 -22.62 4.46
C LEU A 175 2.44 -22.28 3.70
N SER A 176 2.34 -22.78 2.47
CA SER A 176 1.08 -22.75 1.73
C SER A 176 0.09 -23.72 2.37
N LEU A 177 -1.21 -23.44 2.22
CA LEU A 177 -2.26 -24.37 2.60
C LEU A 177 -2.12 -25.75 1.92
N LEU A 178 -1.52 -25.80 0.73
CA LEU A 178 -1.23 -27.03 -0.01
C LEU A 178 -0.17 -27.93 0.65
N CYS A 179 0.66 -27.39 1.55
CA CYS A 179 1.64 -28.18 2.30
C CYS A 179 1.00 -29.08 3.36
N HIS A 180 -0.28 -28.84 3.70
CA HIS A 180 -0.97 -29.54 4.78
C HIS A 180 -1.80 -30.72 4.25
N PRO A 181 -1.69 -31.91 4.89
CA PRO A 181 -2.63 -32.99 4.64
C PRO A 181 -4.07 -32.53 4.87
N ARG A 182 -4.96 -32.81 3.91
CA ARG A 182 -6.36 -32.37 3.92
C ARG A 182 -7.13 -32.66 5.22
N HIS A 183 -6.82 -33.77 5.91
CA HIS A 183 -7.46 -34.14 7.17
C HIS A 183 -7.01 -33.31 8.38
N LEU A 184 -5.91 -32.54 8.26
CA LEU A 184 -5.42 -31.61 9.27
C LEU A 184 -5.91 -30.17 9.03
N LEU A 185 -6.49 -29.89 7.86
CA LEU A 185 -7.09 -28.60 7.57
C LEU A 185 -8.44 -28.43 8.34
N PRO A 186 -8.75 -27.21 8.82
CA PRO A 186 -10.01 -26.92 9.48
C PRO A 186 -11.19 -27.04 8.52
N ALA A 187 -12.40 -27.15 9.07
CA ALA A 187 -13.63 -27.48 8.34
C ALA A 187 -13.92 -26.64 7.07
N PRO A 188 -13.70 -25.31 7.00
CA PRO A 188 -13.94 -24.59 5.75
C PRO A 188 -12.86 -24.86 4.69
N LEU A 189 -11.64 -25.27 5.08
CA LEU A 189 -10.52 -25.47 4.16
C LEU A 189 -10.42 -26.92 3.66
N ASN A 190 -10.74 -27.92 4.48
CA ASN A 190 -10.58 -29.32 4.10
C ASN A 190 -11.52 -29.80 2.98
N GLN A 191 -12.58 -29.03 2.70
CA GLN A 191 -13.56 -29.31 1.66
C GLN A 191 -13.19 -28.71 0.30
N LEU A 192 -12.26 -27.75 0.28
CA LEU A 192 -11.87 -27.03 -0.93
C LEU A 192 -10.94 -27.87 -1.81
N PRO A 193 -11.10 -27.88 -3.14
CA PRO A 193 -10.12 -28.48 -4.04
C PRO A 193 -8.76 -27.78 -3.92
N ASP A 194 -7.68 -28.45 -4.34
CA ASP A 194 -6.33 -27.89 -4.24
C ASP A 194 -6.20 -26.55 -4.99
N SER A 195 -6.87 -26.38 -6.14
CA SER A 195 -6.91 -25.10 -6.86
C SER A 195 -7.53 -23.94 -6.07
N GLU A 196 -8.42 -24.24 -5.11
CA GLU A 196 -8.99 -23.21 -4.24
C GLU A 196 -8.18 -23.01 -2.95
N LEU A 197 -7.19 -23.87 -2.67
CA LEU A 197 -6.23 -23.71 -1.57
C LEU A 197 -4.93 -23.06 -2.04
N ASP A 198 -4.69 -23.04 -3.35
CA ASP A 198 -3.55 -22.38 -3.97
C ASP A 198 -3.71 -20.86 -3.88
N TYR A 199 -2.78 -20.21 -3.17
CA TYR A 199 -2.81 -18.76 -2.95
C TYR A 199 -2.66 -17.96 -4.23
N LEU A 200 -1.92 -18.47 -5.22
CA LEU A 200 -1.84 -17.80 -6.53
C LEU A 200 -3.24 -17.73 -7.15
N CYS A 201 -3.98 -18.85 -7.13
CA CYS A 201 -5.30 -18.92 -7.75
C CYS A 201 -6.32 -18.03 -7.04
N PHE A 202 -6.46 -18.15 -5.70
CA PHE A 202 -7.49 -17.40 -4.99
C PHE A 202 -7.14 -15.91 -4.81
N CYS A 203 -5.85 -15.54 -4.80
CA CYS A 203 -5.45 -14.13 -4.76
C CYS A 203 -5.62 -13.47 -6.13
N GLU A 204 -5.32 -14.15 -7.25
CA GLU A 204 -5.61 -13.61 -8.58
C GLU A 204 -7.13 -13.46 -8.80
N GLU A 205 -7.93 -14.43 -8.37
CA GLU A 205 -9.38 -14.30 -8.42
C GLU A 205 -9.89 -13.12 -7.58
N LEU A 206 -9.34 -12.91 -6.37
CA LEU A 206 -9.68 -11.74 -5.55
C LEU A 206 -9.24 -10.42 -6.19
N ALA A 207 -8.07 -10.39 -6.80
CA ALA A 207 -7.57 -9.22 -7.52
C ALA A 207 -8.51 -8.85 -8.67
N ASP A 208 -8.97 -9.83 -9.44
CA ASP A 208 -9.95 -9.61 -10.50
C ASP A 208 -11.32 -9.18 -9.95
N LEU A 209 -11.81 -9.81 -8.88
CA LEU A 209 -13.12 -9.51 -8.29
C LEU A 209 -13.24 -8.11 -7.69
N LEU A 210 -12.12 -7.54 -7.24
CA LEU A 210 -12.04 -6.23 -6.61
C LEU A 210 -11.38 -5.18 -7.52
N ASP A 211 -11.20 -5.48 -8.81
CA ASP A 211 -10.53 -4.60 -9.79
C ASP A 211 -9.18 -4.06 -9.26
N MET A 212 -8.40 -4.92 -8.63
CA MET A 212 -7.17 -4.52 -7.94
C MET A 212 -6.02 -4.30 -8.93
N TYR A 213 -5.16 -3.35 -8.60
CA TYR A 213 -3.97 -3.02 -9.37
C TYR A 213 -2.71 -3.18 -8.49
N PRO A 214 -1.59 -3.64 -9.07
CA PRO A 214 -0.34 -3.79 -8.33
C PRO A 214 0.24 -2.42 -7.97
N VAL A 215 0.92 -2.36 -6.82
CA VAL A 215 1.59 -1.17 -6.29
C VAL A 215 3.05 -1.52 -5.99
N ASP A 216 3.97 -0.73 -6.52
CA ASP A 216 5.40 -0.93 -6.26
C ASP A 216 5.74 -0.63 -4.79
N GLU A 217 6.60 -1.43 -4.16
CA GLU A 217 6.94 -1.34 -2.72
C GLU A 217 7.43 0.06 -2.30
N GLY A 218 8.04 0.82 -3.22
CA GLY A 218 8.47 2.21 -2.98
C GLY A 218 7.33 3.23 -2.82
N LEU A 219 6.08 2.82 -3.09
CA LEU A 219 4.89 3.66 -3.06
C LEU A 219 3.95 3.35 -1.89
N SER A 220 4.32 2.43 -0.99
CA SER A 220 3.60 2.23 0.26
C SER A 220 3.92 3.36 1.24
N PHE A 221 3.10 4.41 1.24
CA PHE A 221 3.21 5.52 2.18
C PHE A 221 1.88 5.75 2.90
N PHE A 222 1.97 6.13 4.18
CA PHE A 222 0.83 6.52 4.99
C PHE A 222 0.82 8.04 5.16
N LEU A 223 -0.28 8.70 4.78
CA LEU A 223 -0.52 10.11 5.10
C LEU A 223 -1.56 10.21 6.22
N SER A 224 -1.21 10.84 7.34
CA SER A 224 -2.16 11.04 8.43
C SER A 224 -3.28 11.98 7.98
N ARG A 225 -4.45 11.90 8.64
CA ARG A 225 -5.56 12.81 8.31
C ARG A 225 -5.17 14.27 8.51
N ARG A 226 -4.40 14.61 9.55
CA ARG A 226 -3.89 15.98 9.72
C ARG A 226 -2.98 16.41 8.57
N GLU A 227 -2.12 15.52 8.08
CA GLU A 227 -1.28 15.79 6.91
C GLU A 227 -2.17 16.05 5.68
N GLN A 228 -3.19 15.22 5.45
CA GLN A 228 -4.15 15.40 4.36
C GLN A 228 -4.96 16.68 4.48
N GLU A 229 -5.41 17.06 5.67
CA GLU A 229 -6.08 18.35 5.90
C GLU A 229 -5.13 19.54 5.64
N SER A 230 -3.85 19.40 5.98
CA SER A 230 -2.83 20.41 5.64
C SER A 230 -2.64 20.53 4.13
N ILE A 231 -2.60 19.41 3.42
CA ILE A 231 -2.50 19.35 1.95
C ILE A 231 -3.74 19.98 1.30
N LYS A 232 -4.94 19.57 1.73
CA LYS A 232 -6.23 20.13 1.29
C LYS A 232 -6.29 21.64 1.49
N LYS A 233 -5.88 22.13 2.65
CA LYS A 233 -5.81 23.56 2.94
C LYS A 233 -4.79 24.28 2.04
N CYS A 234 -3.68 23.63 1.70
CA CYS A 234 -2.69 24.18 0.76
C CYS A 234 -3.30 24.29 -0.65
N LEU A 235 -3.87 23.21 -1.18
CA LEU A 235 -4.49 23.15 -2.52
C LEU A 235 -5.60 24.20 -2.69
N LYS A 236 -6.46 24.37 -1.68
CA LYS A 236 -7.54 25.39 -1.69
C LYS A 236 -7.06 26.84 -1.79
N GLN A 237 -5.79 27.12 -1.52
CA GLN A 237 -5.24 28.48 -1.66
C GLN A 237 -4.98 28.88 -3.11
N HIS A 238 -4.92 27.92 -4.04
CA HIS A 238 -4.70 28.18 -5.46
C HIS A 238 -5.95 27.79 -6.28
N PRO A 239 -6.63 28.73 -6.97
CA PRO A 239 -7.89 28.46 -7.66
C PRO A 239 -7.84 27.29 -8.66
N GLU A 240 -6.72 27.14 -9.38
CA GLU A 240 -6.55 26.07 -10.37
C GLU A 240 -6.32 24.69 -9.75
N PHE A 241 -5.94 24.64 -8.46
CA PHE A 241 -5.66 23.39 -7.75
C PHE A 241 -6.75 23.03 -6.73
N ALA A 242 -7.69 23.95 -6.48
CA ALA A 242 -8.75 23.76 -5.50
C ALA A 242 -9.66 22.56 -5.82
N CYS A 243 -9.79 22.15 -7.09
CA CYS A 243 -10.55 20.96 -7.46
C CYS A 243 -9.92 19.66 -6.93
N PHE A 244 -8.59 19.60 -6.87
CA PHE A 244 -7.84 18.45 -6.35
C PHE A 244 -7.84 18.37 -4.81
N ALA A 245 -8.40 19.37 -4.12
CA ALA A 245 -8.38 19.41 -2.67
C ALA A 245 -9.35 18.42 -2.00
N GLU A 246 -10.28 17.85 -2.77
CA GLU A 246 -11.20 16.81 -2.32
C GLU A 246 -10.80 15.42 -2.86
N GLU A 247 -9.76 15.33 -3.67
CA GLU A 247 -9.18 14.06 -4.15
C GLU A 247 -8.17 13.51 -3.14
N ASP A 248 -7.97 12.20 -3.13
CA ASP A 248 -6.93 11.58 -2.32
C ASP A 248 -5.56 11.98 -2.87
N PHE A 249 -4.76 12.70 -2.08
CA PHE A 249 -3.44 13.14 -2.52
C PHE A 249 -2.50 11.96 -2.78
N GLY A 250 -2.75 10.80 -2.15
CA GLY A 250 -2.05 9.56 -2.45
C GLY A 250 -2.24 9.12 -3.91
N GLU A 251 -3.44 9.24 -4.46
CA GLU A 251 -3.73 8.92 -5.86
C GLU A 251 -2.94 9.81 -6.83
N LEU A 252 -2.72 11.08 -6.49
CA LEU A 252 -1.89 11.98 -7.31
C LEU A 252 -0.41 11.58 -7.30
N LEU A 253 0.11 11.12 -6.15
CA LEU A 253 1.48 10.62 -6.03
C LEU A 253 1.66 9.32 -6.83
N LEU A 254 0.68 8.41 -6.77
CA LEU A 254 0.66 7.18 -7.57
C LEU A 254 0.55 7.50 -9.07
N SER A 255 -0.35 8.40 -9.46
CA SER A 255 -0.51 8.82 -10.86
C SER A 255 0.78 9.42 -11.44
N TRP A 256 1.56 10.13 -10.63
CA TRP A 256 2.88 10.60 -11.06
C TRP A 256 3.85 9.44 -11.31
N HIS A 257 3.89 8.47 -10.41
CA HIS A 257 4.71 7.27 -10.59
C HIS A 257 4.32 6.50 -11.86
N ASP A 258 3.03 6.25 -12.08
CA ASP A 258 2.53 5.50 -13.23
C ASP A 258 2.91 6.19 -14.55
N PHE A 259 2.79 7.52 -14.60
CA PHE A 259 3.24 8.30 -15.75
C PHE A 259 4.75 8.18 -15.99
N VAL A 260 5.57 8.17 -14.94
CA VAL A 260 7.02 7.97 -15.06
C VAL A 260 7.33 6.58 -15.60
N GLN A 261 6.65 5.54 -15.12
CA GLN A 261 6.79 4.18 -15.62
C GLN A 261 6.36 4.05 -17.10
N GLU A 262 5.27 4.72 -17.48
CA GLU A 262 4.84 4.79 -18.88
C GLU A 262 5.91 5.46 -19.74
N CYS A 263 6.51 6.55 -19.26
CA CYS A 263 7.61 7.23 -19.95
C CYS A 263 8.87 6.35 -20.13
N GLU A 264 9.15 5.47 -19.17
CA GLU A 264 10.27 4.53 -19.23
C GLU A 264 10.01 3.33 -20.14
N THR A 265 8.76 2.92 -20.32
CA THR A 265 8.39 1.77 -21.15
C THR A 265 8.11 2.19 -22.60
N GLY A 266 7.49 3.35 -22.77
CA GLY A 266 7.20 4.01 -24.04
C GLY A 266 5.85 4.71 -23.98
N PHE A 267 5.86 6.04 -23.80
CA PHE A 267 4.66 6.86 -23.65
C PHE A 267 3.88 6.93 -24.97
N ASP A 268 2.64 6.42 -25.00
CA ASP A 268 1.85 6.34 -26.24
C ASP A 268 0.87 7.52 -26.42
N GLY A 269 0.77 8.41 -25.42
CA GLY A 269 -0.07 9.59 -25.52
C GLY A 269 0.42 10.66 -26.52
N ASP A 270 -0.38 11.70 -26.69
CA ASP A 270 -0.03 12.89 -27.46
C ASP A 270 0.64 14.00 -26.61
N LEU A 271 0.93 15.15 -27.24
CA LEU A 271 1.60 16.25 -26.54
C LEU A 271 0.71 16.89 -25.46
N ASP A 272 -0.60 16.93 -25.65
CA ASP A 272 -1.53 17.53 -24.71
C ASP A 272 -1.69 16.62 -23.47
N GLU A 273 -1.79 15.30 -23.68
CA GLU A 273 -1.78 14.29 -22.62
C GLU A 273 -0.48 14.34 -21.81
N TYR A 274 0.68 14.41 -22.49
CA TYR A 274 1.97 14.58 -21.82
C TYR A 274 2.00 15.84 -20.94
N HIS A 275 1.48 16.97 -21.44
CA HIS A 275 1.37 18.20 -20.66
C HIS A 275 0.45 18.07 -19.44
N GLN A 276 -0.65 17.32 -19.54
CA GLN A 276 -1.54 17.06 -18.41
C GLN A 276 -0.85 16.25 -17.32
N CYS A 277 -0.08 15.23 -17.69
CA CYS A 277 0.72 14.46 -16.73
C CYS A 277 1.80 15.31 -16.06
N LEU A 278 2.49 16.19 -16.79
CA LEU A 278 3.46 17.13 -16.21
C LEU A 278 2.82 18.12 -15.22
N LYS A 279 1.55 18.48 -15.45
CA LYS A 279 0.78 19.33 -14.53
C LYS A 279 0.52 18.64 -13.18
N LEU A 280 0.42 17.31 -13.14
CA LEU A 280 0.33 16.57 -11.87
C LEU A 280 1.54 16.90 -10.99
N ARG A 281 2.75 16.91 -11.58
CA ARG A 281 3.97 17.24 -10.84
C ARG A 281 4.02 18.69 -10.37
N ASP A 282 3.41 19.63 -11.10
CA ASP A 282 3.23 21.02 -10.62
C ASP A 282 2.35 21.08 -9.36
N ILE A 283 1.24 20.32 -9.33
CA ILE A 283 0.33 20.24 -8.16
C ILE A 283 1.10 19.68 -6.96
N ILE A 284 1.81 18.57 -7.17
CA ILE A 284 2.62 17.93 -6.13
C ILE A 284 3.69 18.89 -5.60
N GLN A 285 4.41 19.59 -6.49
CA GLN A 285 5.43 20.57 -6.07
C GLN A 285 4.83 21.72 -5.27
N TYR A 286 3.67 22.23 -5.70
CA TYR A 286 2.99 23.31 -5.01
C TYR A 286 2.65 22.93 -3.57
N VAL A 287 2.18 21.69 -3.36
CA VAL A 287 1.91 21.16 -2.02
C VAL A 287 3.20 21.01 -1.22
N ILE A 288 4.24 20.37 -1.77
CA ILE A 288 5.54 20.21 -1.10
C ILE A 288 6.06 21.56 -0.60
N GLU A 289 5.99 22.61 -1.41
CA GLU A 289 6.46 23.94 -1.01
C GLU A 289 5.52 24.69 -0.07
N GLY A 290 4.25 24.32 -0.01
CA GLY A 290 3.22 25.03 0.75
C GLY A 290 2.91 24.45 2.14
N VAL A 291 3.44 23.27 2.47
CA VAL A 291 3.24 22.59 3.76
C VAL A 291 4.40 22.80 4.74
N ALA A 292 4.22 22.36 5.99
CA ALA A 292 5.24 22.45 7.04
C ALA A 292 6.43 21.52 6.76
N SER A 293 7.61 21.82 7.34
CA SER A 293 8.88 21.13 7.06
C SER A 293 8.80 19.60 7.16
N ALA A 294 8.17 19.06 8.20
CA ALA A 294 8.09 17.61 8.37
C ALA A 294 7.32 16.92 7.24
N LEU A 295 6.19 17.50 6.81
CA LEU A 295 5.40 16.98 5.69
C LEU A 295 6.08 17.28 4.35
N HIS A 296 6.79 18.39 4.23
CA HIS A 296 7.62 18.70 3.07
C HIS A 296 8.67 17.62 2.85
N ASP A 297 9.46 17.31 3.87
CA ASP A 297 10.55 16.33 3.79
C ASP A 297 9.99 14.95 3.42
N LYS A 298 8.91 14.54 4.07
CA LYS A 298 8.20 13.28 3.76
C LYS A 298 7.70 13.21 2.32
N LEU A 299 7.00 14.23 1.83
CA LEU A 299 6.50 14.26 0.46
C LEU A 299 7.64 14.34 -0.58
N ALA A 300 8.73 15.06 -0.26
CA ALA A 300 9.92 15.13 -1.10
C ALA A 300 10.62 13.77 -1.21
N ASP A 301 10.71 13.03 -0.10
CA ASP A 301 11.26 11.67 -0.07
C ASP A 301 10.44 10.70 -0.91
N ILE A 302 9.09 10.75 -0.82
CA ILE A 302 8.19 9.91 -1.62
C ILE A 302 8.41 10.12 -3.13
N VAL A 303 8.56 11.36 -3.58
CA VAL A 303 8.68 11.66 -5.03
C VAL A 303 10.11 11.59 -5.55
N ALA A 304 11.12 11.40 -4.68
CA ALA A 304 12.52 11.49 -5.06
C ALA A 304 12.92 10.42 -6.09
N GLU A 305 12.44 9.19 -5.89
CA GLU A 305 12.73 8.05 -6.76
C GLU A 305 12.04 8.21 -8.14
N PRO A 306 10.71 8.47 -8.22
CA PRO A 306 10.05 8.74 -9.50
C PRO A 306 10.66 9.93 -10.24
N ASP A 307 11.00 11.00 -9.52
CA ASP A 307 11.64 12.18 -10.12
C ASP A 307 13.01 11.82 -10.74
N ASN A 308 13.79 10.96 -10.09
CA ASN A 308 15.09 10.53 -10.59
C ASN A 308 14.96 9.66 -11.85
N ARG A 309 14.02 8.70 -11.84
CA ARG A 309 13.66 7.89 -13.01
C ARG A 309 13.22 8.76 -14.17
N PHE A 310 12.32 9.71 -13.92
CA PHE A 310 11.87 10.65 -14.94
C PHE A 310 13.03 11.44 -15.53
N ARG A 311 13.93 12.00 -14.71
CA ARG A 311 15.14 12.71 -15.21
C ARG A 311 15.98 11.85 -16.13
N ASN A 312 16.16 10.57 -15.80
CA ASN A 312 16.94 9.65 -16.62
C ASN A 312 16.24 9.28 -17.93
N SER A 313 14.90 9.40 -17.96
CA SER A 313 14.10 9.21 -19.17
C SER A 313 14.10 10.42 -20.11
N LEU A 314 14.56 11.60 -19.68
CA LEU A 314 14.53 12.84 -20.47
C LEU A 314 15.72 12.95 -21.44
N SER A 315 15.45 13.58 -22.59
CA SER A 315 16.37 13.86 -23.69
C SER A 315 16.20 15.30 -24.18
N ASP A 316 17.24 15.85 -24.83
CA ASP A 316 17.28 17.25 -25.31
C ASP A 316 16.93 18.30 -24.24
N CYS A 317 17.44 18.14 -23.01
CA CYS A 317 17.18 19.00 -21.85
C CYS A 317 17.65 20.46 -21.99
N ARG A 318 18.18 20.85 -23.16
CA ARG A 318 18.50 22.23 -23.53
C ARG A 318 17.24 23.01 -23.91
N LYS A 319 16.21 22.31 -24.41
CA LYS A 319 14.90 22.86 -24.74
C LYS A 319 13.96 22.70 -23.55
N ARG A 320 12.91 23.52 -23.51
CA ARG A 320 11.92 23.51 -22.44
C ARG A 320 10.53 23.58 -23.04
N LEU A 321 9.61 22.82 -22.46
CA LEU A 321 8.19 23.02 -22.64
C LEU A 321 7.70 24.23 -21.87
N ASP A 322 6.86 25.03 -22.49
CA ASP A 322 6.16 26.10 -21.78
C ASP A 322 5.16 25.44 -20.81
N PRO A 323 5.26 25.72 -19.50
CA PRO A 323 4.28 25.22 -18.56
C PRO A 323 2.91 25.84 -18.86
N PRO A 324 1.81 25.08 -18.77
CA PRO A 324 0.48 25.58 -19.11
C PRO A 324 0.04 26.71 -18.18
N ASN A 325 0.55 26.74 -16.93
CA ASN A 325 0.09 27.64 -15.89
C ASN A 325 1.23 28.47 -15.28
N ASN A 326 0.95 29.75 -15.02
CA ASN A 326 1.85 30.69 -14.33
C ASN A 326 1.79 30.51 -12.81
N ILE A 327 2.16 29.33 -12.32
CA ILE A 327 2.30 29.06 -10.89
C ILE A 327 3.66 29.57 -10.39
N SER A 328 3.70 30.26 -9.26
CA SER A 328 4.96 30.67 -8.65
C SER A 328 5.51 29.54 -7.78
N LEU A 329 6.36 28.69 -8.34
CA LEU A 329 7.12 27.66 -7.61
C LEU A 329 8.54 28.15 -7.34
N ARG A 330 9.08 27.85 -6.16
CA ARG A 330 10.48 28.15 -5.79
C ARG A 330 11.44 27.16 -6.45
N ALA A 331 11.04 25.90 -6.55
CA ALA A 331 11.84 24.87 -7.18
C ALA A 331 11.89 25.05 -8.70
N ASP A 332 13.02 24.64 -9.25
CA ASP A 332 13.23 24.56 -10.68
C ASP A 332 12.43 23.40 -11.27
N ARG A 333 11.57 23.69 -12.25
CA ARG A 333 10.63 22.72 -12.84
C ARG A 333 11.33 21.84 -13.87
N PHE A 334 12.20 20.96 -13.40
CA PHE A 334 13.02 20.11 -14.27
C PHE A 334 12.15 19.23 -15.19
N TRP A 335 10.94 18.86 -14.76
CA TRP A 335 10.04 18.00 -15.53
C TRP A 335 9.54 18.63 -16.84
N TYR A 336 9.72 19.94 -17.04
CA TYR A 336 9.50 20.60 -18.34
C TYR A 336 10.78 20.74 -19.19
N ARG A 337 11.92 20.21 -18.75
CA ARG A 337 13.21 20.33 -19.45
C ARG A 337 13.46 19.11 -20.31
N GLY A 338 13.41 19.29 -21.62
CA GLY A 338 13.57 18.20 -22.57
C GLY A 338 12.26 17.45 -22.83
N MET A 339 12.41 16.26 -23.40
CA MET A 339 11.33 15.33 -23.76
C MET A 339 11.72 13.93 -23.36
N VAL A 340 10.72 13.12 -23.00
CA VAL A 340 10.92 11.69 -22.81
C VAL A 340 11.63 11.05 -24.03
N LEU A 341 12.55 10.14 -23.78
CA LEU A 341 13.37 9.46 -24.78
C LEU A 341 12.53 8.48 -25.60
N LYS A 342 11.67 7.70 -24.94
CA LYS A 342 10.82 6.69 -25.56
C LYS A 342 9.45 7.28 -25.91
N GLN A 343 9.40 7.99 -27.03
CA GLN A 343 8.19 8.62 -27.54
C GLN A 343 7.41 7.65 -28.42
N GLY A 344 6.13 7.48 -28.11
CA GLY A 344 5.16 6.85 -28.99
C GLY A 344 4.90 7.66 -30.25
N THR A 345 4.02 7.12 -31.11
CA THR A 345 3.81 7.69 -32.45
C THR A 345 3.13 9.06 -32.39
N TYR A 346 2.19 9.23 -31.46
CA TYR A 346 1.39 10.45 -31.32
C TYR A 346 2.22 11.63 -30.81
N LEU A 347 2.87 11.48 -29.64
CA LEU A 347 3.78 12.50 -29.10
C LEU A 347 4.85 12.91 -30.13
N ARG A 348 5.51 11.94 -30.78
CA ARG A 348 6.55 12.25 -31.78
C ARG A 348 6.00 13.07 -32.95
N ARG A 349 4.81 12.74 -33.45
CA ARG A 349 4.15 13.49 -34.53
C ARG A 349 3.88 14.92 -34.11
N ASP A 350 3.39 15.13 -32.90
CA ASP A 350 2.99 16.47 -32.44
C ASP A 350 4.21 17.34 -32.09
N LEU A 351 5.31 16.73 -31.61
CA LEU A 351 6.62 17.39 -31.51
C LEU A 351 7.19 17.83 -32.85
N ILE A 352 7.00 17.05 -33.93
CA ILE A 352 7.39 17.47 -35.28
C ILE A 352 6.55 18.67 -35.72
N ARG A 353 5.24 18.65 -35.47
CA ARG A 353 4.32 19.73 -35.84
C ARG A 353 4.56 21.02 -35.07
N SER A 354 4.94 20.92 -33.79
CA SER A 354 5.30 22.07 -32.97
C SER A 354 6.70 22.63 -33.30
N GLY A 355 7.45 21.96 -34.17
CA GLY A 355 8.79 22.37 -34.55
C GLY A 355 9.85 22.06 -33.50
N TRP A 356 9.59 21.14 -32.57
CA TRP A 356 10.51 20.76 -31.50
C TRP A 356 11.87 20.32 -32.04
N TYR A 357 11.93 19.67 -33.21
CA TYR A 357 13.16 19.19 -33.82
C TYR A 357 13.92 20.24 -34.66
N ASN A 358 13.40 21.46 -34.78
CA ASN A 358 14.12 22.53 -35.45
C ASN A 358 15.31 23.00 -34.57
N PRO A 359 16.47 23.28 -35.17
CA PRO A 359 17.71 23.60 -34.46
C PRO A 359 17.69 24.94 -33.72
#